data_AF-A0AAN5D2X7-F1
#
_entry.id   AF-A0AAN5D2X7-F1
#
_cell.length_a   1.000
_cell.length_b   1.000
_cell.length_c   1.000
_cell.angle_alpha   90.00
_cell.angle_beta   90.00
_cell.angle_gamma   90.00
#
_symmetry.space_group_name_H-M   'P 1'
#
loop_
_entity.id
_entity.type
_entity.pdbx_description
1 polymer ?
#
loop_
_entity_poly.entity_id
_entity_poly.type
_entity_poly.pdbx_seq_one_letter_code
_entity_poly.pdbx_strand_id
1 'polypeptide(L)' 'DRFQMKHVMAQSETHLMTSSKFSKVEKLHLSDQYGLDKLKNQCLLSYSNASEISVLESTPEFAHFSDKLKVDILHRIMK' A
#
# COMPACT_ATOMS: atom_id res chain seq x y z
N ASP A 1 -21.70 -4.53 16.99
CA ASP A 1 -21.51 -4.05 15.61
C ASP A 1 -20.06 -3.92 15.12
N ARG A 2 -19.13 -3.31 15.87
CA ARG A 2 -17.72 -3.09 15.45
C ARG A 2 -16.87 -4.33 15.07
N PHE A 3 -17.31 -5.54 15.42
CA PHE A 3 -16.59 -6.78 15.13
C PHE A 3 -16.73 -7.25 13.68
N GLN A 4 -17.86 -6.95 13.03
CA GLN A 4 -18.10 -7.33 11.63
C GLN A 4 -17.19 -6.53 10.69
N MET A 5 -16.98 -5.23 10.97
CA MET A 5 -16.12 -4.34 10.19
C MET A 5 -14.66 -4.82 10.13
N LYS A 6 -14.13 -5.32 11.25
CA LYS A 6 -12.75 -5.85 11.32
C LYS A 6 -12.60 -7.12 10.49
N HIS A 7 -13.62 -7.98 10.47
CA HIS A 7 -13.60 -9.20 9.69
C HIS A 7 -13.64 -8.91 8.19
N VAL A 8 -14.49 -7.97 7.76
CA VAL A 8 -14.59 -7.53 6.36
C VAL A 8 -13.27 -6.92 5.90
N MET A 9 -12.66 -6.03 6.69
CA MET A 9 -11.34 -5.45 6.37
C MET A 9 -10.27 -6.54 6.19
N ALA A 10 -10.20 -7.53 7.07
CA ALA A 10 -9.23 -8.62 6.96
C ALA A 10 -9.42 -9.46 5.68
N GLN A 11 -10.67 -9.70 5.28
CA GLN A 11 -10.96 -10.40 4.02
C GLN A 11 -10.60 -9.55 2.80
N SER A 12 -10.93 -8.24 2.80
CA SER A 12 -10.53 -7.31 1.75
C SER A 12 -9.02 -7.21 1.63
N GLU A 13 -8.31 -7.17 2.75
CA GLU A 13 -6.85 -7.15 2.81
C GLU A 13 -6.25 -8.41 2.16
N THR A 14 -6.74 -9.59 2.56
CA THR A 14 -6.32 -10.88 2.00
C THR A 14 -6.63 -10.98 0.50
N HIS A 15 -7.80 -10.51 0.08
CA HIS A 15 -8.21 -10.51 -1.32
C HIS A 15 -7.36 -9.56 -2.16
N LEU A 16 -7.07 -8.34 -1.67
CA LEU A 16 -6.19 -7.38 -2.33
C LEU A 16 -4.75 -7.91 -2.45
N MET A 17 -4.26 -8.63 -1.44
CA MET A 17 -2.95 -9.30 -1.50
C MET A 17 -2.90 -10.34 -2.62
N THR A 18 -3.93 -11.19 -2.75
CA THR A 18 -3.98 -12.28 -3.73
C THR A 18 -4.45 -11.87 -5.14
N SER A 19 -5.19 -10.77 -5.26
CA SER A 19 -5.71 -10.31 -6.56
C SER A 19 -4.59 -9.75 -7.44
N SER A 20 -4.47 -10.25 -8.66
CA SER A 20 -3.62 -9.66 -9.71
C SER A 20 -4.29 -8.49 -10.44
N LYS A 21 -5.54 -8.17 -10.10
CA LYS A 21 -6.34 -7.11 -10.74
C LYS A 21 -5.87 -5.70 -10.42
N PHE A 22 -5.21 -5.50 -9.28
CA PHE A 22 -4.74 -4.20 -8.85
C PHE A 22 -3.23 -4.11 -9.01
N SER A 23 -2.75 -2.99 -9.57
CA SER A 23 -1.33 -2.69 -9.61
C SER A 23 -0.77 -2.53 -8.20
N LYS A 24 0.54 -2.77 -8.01
CA LYS A 24 1.19 -2.60 -6.70
C LYS A 24 0.93 -1.21 -6.09
N VAL A 25 0.89 -0.19 -6.96
CA VAL A 25 0.62 1.20 -6.61
C VAL A 25 -0.81 1.38 -6.09
N GLU A 26 -1.81 0.87 -6.81
CA GLU A 26 -3.21 0.92 -6.37
C GLU A 26 -3.42 0.16 -5.05
N LYS A 27 -2.79 -1.01 -4.90
CA LYS A 27 -2.83 -1.75 -3.63
C LYS A 27 -2.25 -0.92 -2.48
N LEU A 28 -1.16 -0.20 -2.73
CA LEU A 28 -0.54 0.70 -1.76
C LEU A 28 -1.48 1.88 -1.43
N HIS A 29 -2.10 2.49 -2.45
CA HIS A 29 -3.07 3.57 -2.29
C HIS A 29 -4.28 3.14 -1.44
N LEU A 30 -4.90 2.01 -1.79
CA LEU A 30 -6.01 1.42 -1.05
C LEU A 30 -5.59 1.06 0.38
N SER A 31 -4.37 0.54 0.56
CA SER A 31 -3.87 0.20 1.89
C SER A 31 -3.75 1.43 2.80
N ASP A 32 -3.33 2.56 2.24
CA ASP A 32 -3.22 3.82 2.96
C ASP A 32 -4.59 4.42 3.24
N GLN A 33 -5.46 4.48 2.23
CA GLN A 33 -6.80 5.04 2.33
C GLN A 33 -7.68 4.32 3.36
N TYR A 34 -7.60 2.99 3.42
CA TYR A 34 -8.41 2.16 4.32
C TYR A 34 -7.68 1.76 5.61
N GLY A 35 -6.42 2.17 5.81
CA GLY A 35 -5.62 1.83 6.99
C GLY A 35 -5.30 0.33 7.12
N LEU A 36 -5.09 -0.34 5.98
CA LEU A 36 -4.77 -1.77 5.89
C LEU A 36 -3.27 -2.00 6.10
N ASP A 37 -2.85 -2.04 7.37
CA ASP A 37 -1.43 -2.04 7.74
C ASP A 37 -0.65 -3.27 7.21
N LYS A 38 -1.29 -4.45 7.11
CA LYS A 38 -0.58 -5.63 6.57
C LYS A 38 -0.39 -5.53 5.06
N LEU A 39 -1.40 -5.05 4.33
CA LEU A 39 -1.31 -4.84 2.88
C LEU A 39 -0.24 -3.78 2.59
N LYS A 40 -0.25 -2.68 3.36
CA LYS A 40 0.76 -1.62 3.26
C LYS A 40 2.17 -2.19 3.46
N ASN A 41 2.40 -2.91 4.55
CA ASN A 41 3.69 -3.53 4.82
C ASN A 41 4.12 -4.49 3.70
N GLN A 42 3.22 -5.33 3.20
CA GLN A 42 3.55 -6.27 2.13
C GLN A 42 3.88 -5.55 0.81
N CYS A 43 3.14 -4.52 0.45
CA CYS A 43 3.43 -3.70 -0.72
C CYS A 43 4.78 -3.00 -0.56
N LEU A 44 5.06 -2.37 0.58
CA LEU A 44 6.36 -1.76 0.90
C LEU A 44 7.52 -2.76 0.83
N LEU A 45 7.33 -4.00 1.30
CA LEU A 45 8.32 -5.08 1.16
C LEU A 45 8.56 -5.45 -0.32
N SER A 46 7.53 -5.37 -1.16
CA SER A 46 7.63 -5.59 -2.60
C SER A 46 8.46 -4.49 -3.30
N TYR A 47 8.42 -3.27 -2.78
CA TYR A 47 9.28 -2.16 -3.21
C TYR A 47 10.66 -2.25 -2.54
N SER A 48 11.58 -2.94 -3.20
CA SER A 48 12.98 -3.06 -2.74
C SER A 48 13.98 -2.27 -3.59
N ASN A 49 13.54 -1.71 -4.72
CA ASN A 49 14.41 -1.00 -5.65
C ASN A 49 14.01 0.47 -5.75
N ALA A 50 15.00 1.36 -5.68
CA ALA A 50 14.79 2.80 -5.91
C ALA A 50 14.14 3.09 -7.27
N SER A 51 14.46 2.29 -8.31
CA SER A 51 13.86 2.43 -9.64
C SER A 51 12.35 2.19 -9.66
N GLU A 52 11.84 1.21 -8.90
CA GLU A 52 10.39 0.99 -8.77
C GLU A 52 9.72 2.17 -8.06
N ILE A 53 10.45 2.85 -7.18
CA ILE A 53 9.92 4.00 -6.44
C ILE A 53 9.95 5.25 -7.31
N SER A 54 10.97 5.48 -8.14
CA SER A 54 10.89 6.59 -9.12
C SER A 54 9.75 6.41 -10.10
N VAL A 55 9.43 5.16 -10.48
CA VAL A 55 8.23 4.87 -11.28
C VAL A 55 6.96 5.16 -10.47
N LEU A 56 6.93 4.78 -9.19
CA LEU A 56 5.84 5.11 -8.26
C LEU A 56 5.63 6.63 -8.13
N GLU A 57 6.70 7.41 -7.94
CA GLU A 57 6.64 8.88 -7.84
C GLU A 57 6.12 9.53 -9.12
N SER A 58 6.28 8.84 -10.26
CA SER A 58 5.77 9.29 -11.56
C SER A 58 4.29 8.96 -11.76
N THR A 59 3.68 8.12 -10.92
CA THR A 59 2.25 7.80 -11.04
C THR A 59 1.38 8.83 -10.32
N PRO A 60 0.17 9.14 -10.84
CA PRO A 60 -0.74 10.08 -10.20
C PRO A 60 -1.18 9.60 -8.81
N GLU A 61 -1.21 8.29 -8.56
CA GLU A 61 -1.55 7.75 -7.23
C GLU A 61 -0.61 8.22 -6.12
N PHE A 62 0.67 8.48 -6.41
CA PHE A 62 1.64 8.94 -5.40
C PHE A 62 1.28 10.31 -4.82
N ALA A 63 0.65 11.18 -5.63
CA ALA A 63 0.15 12.47 -5.15
C ALA A 63 -0.92 12.29 -4.07
N HIS A 64 -1.73 11.22 -4.18
CA HIS A 64 -2.80 10.88 -3.25
C HIS A 64 -2.34 10.15 -1.98
N PHE A 65 -1.05 9.82 -1.86
CA PHE A 65 -0.54 9.17 -0.65
C PHE A 65 -0.51 10.13 0.53
N SER A 66 -0.89 9.61 1.70
CA SER A 66 -0.70 10.31 2.96
C SER A 66 0.79 10.55 3.24
N ASP A 67 1.11 11.65 3.91
CA ASP A 67 2.49 12.01 4.29
C ASP A 67 3.18 10.85 5.04
N LYS A 68 2.42 10.13 5.87
CA LYS A 68 2.93 8.96 6.60
C LYS A 68 3.39 7.84 5.67
N LEU A 69 2.66 7.55 4.59
CA LEU A 69 3.05 6.55 3.60
C LEU A 69 4.28 7.03 2.82
N LYS A 70 4.34 8.29 2.41
CA LYS A 70 5.51 8.87 1.73
C LYS A 70 6.77 8.75 2.58
N VAL A 71 6.69 9.03 3.87
CA VAL A 71 7.80 8.86 4.82
C VAL A 71 8.23 7.39 4.95
N ASP A 72 7.28 6.46 5.08
CA ASP A 72 7.57 5.01 5.10
C ASP A 72 8.32 4.54 3.84
N ILE A 73 7.86 5.00 2.68
CA ILE A 73 8.49 4.72 1.38
C ILE A 73 9.90 5.29 1.33
N LEU A 74 10.10 6.55 1.71
CA LEU A 74 11.41 7.20 1.73
C LEU A 74 12.39 6.50 2.69
N HIS A 75 11.95 6.17 3.91
CA HIS A 75 12.75 5.40 4.86
C HIS A 75 13.13 4.02 4.33
N ARG A 76 12.29 3.40 3.50
CA ARG A 76 12.59 2.11 2.87
C ARG A 76 13.68 2.22 1.80
N ILE A 77 13.72 3.31 1.02
CA ILE A 77 14.74 3.54 -0.01
C ILE A 77 16.08 3.96 0.58
N MET A 78 16.05 4.80 1.62
CA MET A 78 17.26 5.34 2.25
C MET A 78 18.02 4.33 3.13
N LYS A 79 17.50 3.09 3.27
CA LYS A 79 18.09 2.03 4.09
C LYS A 79 18.83 1.02 3.22
#